data_AF-A0A1J4JGG7-F1
#
_entry.id   AF-A0A1J4JGG7-F1
#
_cell.length_a   1.000
_cell.length_b   1.000
_cell.length_c   1.000
_cell.angle_alpha   90.00
_cell.angle_beta   90.00
_cell.angle_gamma   90.00
#
_symmetry.space_group_name_H-M   'P 1'
#
loop_
_entity.id
_entity.type
_entity.pdbx_description
1 polymer ?
#
loop_
_entity_poly.entity_id
_entity_poly.type
_entity_poly.pdbx_seq_one_letter_code
_entity_poly.pdbx_strand_id
1 'polypeptide(L)'
;MFLLSRLPERHSQILVRQPQARLRASQARTRFNSARIATLAPLNPEEKQFGSLPIDAGKGPPSKRNSEGNSGYETMPKQSQVEPVADEIIPMNYTNSSLTTSRSGADVSKLLYDAGPPLPPSDSPNFQKILDQKLSICNFICNFYNPDVDVEAKKVKSSILEDIVNCLSATGMITNVDEQDLAKLVKMCQNNIVRRLPILDARTIFSNDIPPIEEPAWPHLNYVYQILRRIFQNFGYLNVFNNDFVISLLPILQSPDSNERSALGGFITTYMKGKPACNTVLLPHLKRNLEEHCVNHSPPFIVGPILNLYLQIFQTGTMSNILLADAFQQTLRVLSDYHLSHFERQLKNLVEFFTDESMSFAAMFVKTLILKWPKSCAEKEASFIRMMTETIPKMSSRELSPLIHRIFSIYAECSCSHATKVAEAALQIWANLQMEPIIQEHGRKIVPLMYGPVSLALKEHWSKPVRESAATALRMMSKISPRAVQDLNTANSSNSGNESRFAPTAHDDLKKWANIARTAARRDHEVNLGKKLADITMLYNGQQKQFMQTHSGGSQRAMSMRQQNFYGARF
;
A
#
# COMPACT_ATOMS: atom_id res chain seq x y z
N MET A 1 -38.10 28.51 -14.36
CA MET A 1 -39.42 28.01 -13.94
C MET A 1 -39.32 26.52 -13.66
N PHE A 2 -39.27 26.14 -12.39
CA PHE A 2 -40.03 25.04 -11.77
C PHE A 2 -39.62 25.05 -10.30
N LEU A 3 -40.54 25.55 -9.47
CA LEU A 3 -40.50 25.60 -8.02
C LEU A 3 -41.12 24.32 -7.45
N LEU A 4 -40.94 24.17 -6.12
CA LEU A 4 -41.52 23.21 -5.17
C LEU A 4 -40.50 22.14 -4.71
N SER A 5 -40.23 21.90 -3.43
CA SER A 5 -40.67 22.52 -2.17
C SER A 5 -39.90 21.85 -1.03
N ARG A 6 -39.45 22.64 -0.05
CA ARG A 6 -38.90 22.18 1.24
C ARG A 6 -40.02 21.68 2.17
N LEU A 7 -39.60 20.86 3.15
CA LEU A 7 -40.12 20.60 4.51
C LEU A 7 -40.55 19.13 4.75
N PRO A 8 -40.60 18.64 6.02
CA PRO A 8 -39.53 18.62 7.03
C PRO A 8 -39.42 17.25 7.73
N GLU A 9 -38.33 17.06 8.49
CA GLU A 9 -38.13 15.93 9.41
C GLU A 9 -39.24 15.87 10.49
N ARG A 10 -39.79 14.67 10.72
CA ARG A 10 -40.52 14.34 11.95
C ARG A 10 -39.94 13.06 12.56
N HIS A 11 -39.43 13.23 13.77
CA HIS A 11 -39.11 12.19 14.72
C HIS A 11 -40.32 11.30 15.01
N SER A 12 -40.14 9.99 14.91
CA SER A 12 -40.98 9.00 15.58
C SER A 12 -40.08 8.00 16.28
N GLN A 13 -40.06 8.12 17.62
CA GLN A 13 -39.51 7.14 18.54
C GLN A 13 -40.27 5.82 18.37
N ILE A 14 -39.56 4.73 18.05
CA ILE A 14 -40.07 3.37 18.23
C ILE A 14 -39.11 2.67 19.21
N LEU A 15 -39.62 2.50 20.43
CA LEU A 15 -39.04 1.67 21.47
C LEU A 15 -39.10 0.20 21.02
N VAL A 16 -37.95 -0.43 20.78
CA VAL A 16 -37.85 -1.89 20.73
C VAL A 16 -36.97 -2.34 21.89
N ARG A 17 -37.63 -2.98 22.87
CA ARG A 17 -37.03 -3.63 24.05
C ARG A 17 -36.09 -4.74 23.60
N GLN A 18 -34.81 -4.69 23.99
CA GLN A 18 -33.92 -5.86 24.03
C GLN A 18 -34.04 -6.56 25.39
N PRO A 19 -34.06 -7.90 25.45
CA PRO A 19 -34.01 -8.63 26.71
C PRO A 19 -32.57 -8.72 27.24
N GLN A 20 -32.38 -8.31 28.49
CA GLN A 20 -31.13 -8.49 29.23
C GLN A 20 -30.94 -9.96 29.61
N ALA A 21 -30.00 -10.65 28.94
CA ALA A 21 -29.45 -11.91 29.42
C ALA A 21 -28.14 -11.63 30.17
N ARG A 22 -28.18 -11.81 31.49
CA ARG A 22 -27.00 -11.82 32.37
C ARG A 22 -26.14 -13.05 32.05
N LEU A 23 -24.90 -12.83 31.63
CA LEU A 23 -23.84 -13.85 31.68
C LEU A 23 -22.61 -13.26 32.37
N ARG A 24 -22.21 -13.94 33.44
CA ARG A 24 -21.13 -13.61 34.38
C ARG A 24 -19.79 -13.59 33.65
N ALA A 25 -19.10 -12.45 33.67
CA ALA A 25 -17.69 -12.37 33.33
C ALA A 25 -16.86 -12.81 34.55
N SER A 26 -16.11 -13.90 34.42
CA SER A 26 -15.02 -14.26 35.34
C SER A 26 -13.86 -13.29 35.11
N GLN A 27 -13.63 -12.40 36.08
CA GLN A 27 -12.46 -11.52 36.09
C GLN A 27 -11.21 -12.33 36.48
N ALA A 28 -10.47 -12.84 35.50
CA ALA A 28 -9.07 -13.20 35.70
C ALA A 28 -8.22 -11.91 35.62
N ARG A 29 -7.89 -11.35 36.78
CA ARG A 29 -6.90 -10.26 36.92
C ARG A 29 -5.50 -10.84 36.74
N THR A 30 -4.89 -10.69 35.57
CA THR A 30 -3.43 -10.80 35.43
C THR A 30 -2.82 -9.40 35.46
N ARG A 31 -2.23 -9.07 36.60
CA ARG A 31 -1.41 -7.87 36.82
C ARG A 31 -0.14 -7.99 35.96
N PHE A 32 0.05 -7.12 34.98
CA PHE A 32 1.37 -6.91 34.38
C PHE A 32 2.19 -6.01 35.31
N ASN A 33 3.01 -6.63 36.16
CA ASN A 33 4.06 -5.92 36.89
C ASN A 33 5.29 -5.81 35.98
N SER A 34 5.70 -4.57 35.74
CA SER A 34 7.04 -4.17 35.33
C SER A 34 8.06 -4.65 36.36
N ALA A 35 8.94 -5.57 35.98
CA ALA A 35 10.18 -5.83 36.70
C ALA A 35 11.23 -6.37 35.72
N ARG A 36 12.27 -5.57 35.50
CA ARG A 36 13.53 -5.98 34.89
C ARG A 36 14.14 -7.10 35.74
N ILE A 37 14.44 -8.25 35.14
CA ILE A 37 15.35 -9.24 35.72
C ILE A 37 16.52 -9.39 34.74
N ALA A 38 17.67 -8.84 35.13
CA ALA A 38 18.93 -9.02 34.45
C ALA A 38 19.49 -10.39 34.83
N THR A 39 19.57 -11.31 33.88
CA THR A 39 20.44 -12.48 33.99
C THR A 39 21.82 -12.06 33.53
N LEU A 40 22.70 -11.71 34.48
CA LEU A 40 24.16 -11.86 34.47
C LEU A 40 24.74 -11.09 35.69
N ALA A 41 25.65 -11.74 36.43
CA ALA A 41 26.32 -11.14 37.58
C ALA A 41 27.42 -10.15 37.14
N PRO A 42 27.70 -9.09 37.93
CA PRO A 42 28.73 -8.12 37.58
C PRO A 42 30.15 -8.72 37.70
N LEU A 43 31.00 -8.42 36.72
CA LEU A 43 32.40 -8.85 36.66
C LEU A 43 33.25 -8.14 37.72
N ASN A 44 34.06 -8.92 38.44
CA ASN A 44 35.08 -8.43 39.37
C ASN A 44 36.25 -7.77 38.59
N PRO A 45 36.76 -6.60 39.01
CA PRO A 45 37.79 -5.88 38.28
C PRO A 45 39.21 -6.25 38.73
N GLU A 46 39.55 -7.52 38.90
CA GLU A 46 40.94 -7.96 39.10
C GLU A 46 41.12 -9.34 38.48
N GLU A 47 41.81 -9.40 37.34
CA GLU A 47 42.73 -10.47 36.93
C GLU A 47 43.12 -10.26 35.46
N LYS A 48 44.18 -9.47 35.26
CA LYS A 48 44.97 -9.47 34.03
C LYS A 48 45.91 -10.67 34.09
N GLN A 49 45.73 -11.65 33.20
CA GLN A 49 46.78 -12.39 32.48
C GLN A 49 46.17 -13.62 31.80
N PHE A 50 45.97 -13.58 30.48
CA PHE A 50 45.82 -14.80 29.69
C PHE A 50 47.12 -15.07 28.95
N GLY A 51 47.84 -16.08 29.43
CA GLY A 51 48.95 -16.73 28.77
C GLY A 51 48.48 -17.60 27.60
N SER A 52 49.38 -17.72 26.64
CA SER A 52 49.36 -18.49 25.40
C SER A 52 48.97 -19.97 25.52
N LEU A 53 48.30 -20.49 24.48
CA LEU A 53 48.20 -21.93 24.17
C LEU A 53 48.92 -22.24 22.83
N PRO A 54 49.42 -23.48 22.63
CA PRO A 54 50.55 -23.76 21.74
C PRO A 54 50.17 -24.25 20.33
N ILE A 55 51.13 -24.03 19.44
CA ILE A 55 51.24 -24.48 18.05
C ILE A 55 51.64 -25.97 18.03
N ASP A 56 50.97 -26.77 17.20
CA ASP A 56 51.44 -28.11 16.84
C ASP A 56 51.90 -28.12 15.37
N ALA A 57 53.03 -28.77 15.12
CA ALA A 57 53.78 -28.74 13.87
C ALA A 57 53.93 -30.15 13.29
N GLY A 58 53.74 -30.32 11.98
CA GLY A 58 53.90 -31.62 11.35
C GLY A 58 54.01 -31.62 9.82
N LYS A 59 55.24 -31.39 9.32
CA LYS A 59 55.91 -32.01 8.14
C LYS A 59 55.32 -31.83 6.71
N GLY A 60 56.06 -31.12 5.84
CA GLY A 60 55.95 -31.16 4.35
C GLY A 60 56.71 -32.35 3.72
N PRO A 61 57.27 -32.30 2.48
CA PRO A 61 57.24 -31.28 1.40
C PRO A 61 57.12 -31.96 -0.02
N PRO A 62 57.73 -31.53 -1.17
CA PRO A 62 58.16 -30.21 -1.71
C PRO A 62 57.75 -29.96 -3.20
N SER A 63 57.83 -28.71 -3.71
CA SER A 63 58.64 -28.41 -4.94
C SER A 63 58.61 -26.95 -5.44
N LYS A 64 59.84 -26.40 -5.52
CA LYS A 64 60.49 -25.55 -6.56
C LYS A 64 59.85 -24.18 -6.90
N ARG A 65 60.46 -23.07 -6.46
CA ARG A 65 61.55 -22.27 -7.09
C ARG A 65 61.12 -21.53 -8.36
N ASN A 66 60.97 -20.20 -8.29
CA ASN A 66 61.99 -19.28 -8.79
C ASN A 66 61.74 -17.84 -8.33
N SER A 67 62.85 -17.13 -8.15
CA SER A 67 63.01 -15.79 -7.60
C SER A 67 63.78 -14.93 -8.60
N GLU A 68 63.18 -13.82 -9.02
CA GLU A 68 63.81 -12.59 -9.50
C GLU A 68 62.80 -11.49 -9.09
N GLY A 69 63.10 -10.39 -8.41
CA GLY A 69 64.31 -9.60 -8.33
C GLY A 69 63.92 -8.15 -8.65
N ASN A 70 63.93 -7.29 -7.62
CA ASN A 70 64.28 -5.85 -7.67
C ASN A 70 63.23 -4.78 -7.30
N SER A 71 63.71 -3.89 -6.41
CA SER A 71 63.30 -2.51 -6.01
C SER A 71 61.82 -2.19 -5.79
N GLY A 72 61.35 -1.71 -4.64
CA GLY A 72 62.01 -0.91 -3.61
C GLY A 72 61.44 0.51 -3.61
N TYR A 73 60.28 0.72 -2.96
CA TYR A 73 59.84 1.97 -2.31
C TYR A 73 58.82 1.61 -1.23
N GLU A 74 59.13 1.91 0.03
CA GLU A 74 58.28 1.63 1.19
C GLU A 74 56.98 2.44 1.16
N THR A 75 55.85 1.73 1.22
CA THR A 75 54.51 2.24 1.46
C THR A 75 54.22 2.23 2.96
N MET A 76 53.77 3.36 3.51
CA MET A 76 53.03 3.37 4.78
C MET A 76 51.72 2.56 4.61
N PRO A 77 51.34 1.68 5.55
CA PRO A 77 50.26 0.74 5.35
C PRO A 77 48.90 1.45 5.37
N LYS A 78 48.21 1.43 4.23
CA LYS A 78 46.75 1.62 4.21
C LYS A 78 46.15 0.49 5.05
N GLN A 79 45.59 0.82 6.21
CA GLN A 79 44.63 -0.04 6.87
C GLN A 79 43.53 -0.35 5.85
N SER A 80 43.53 -1.58 5.35
CA SER A 80 42.41 -2.11 4.59
C SER A 80 41.20 -2.03 5.50
N GLN A 81 40.30 -1.09 5.21
CA GLN A 81 38.91 -1.22 5.59
C GLN A 81 38.45 -2.55 5.02
N VAL A 82 38.40 -3.57 5.87
CA VAL A 82 37.64 -4.78 5.57
C VAL A 82 36.19 -4.29 5.50
N GLU A 83 35.72 -3.99 4.30
CA GLU A 83 34.31 -3.83 4.06
C GLU A 83 33.63 -5.09 4.61
N PRO A 84 32.58 -4.95 5.43
CA PRO A 84 31.86 -6.11 5.91
C PRO A 84 31.34 -6.86 4.68
N VAL A 85 31.82 -8.09 4.48
CA VAL A 85 31.30 -9.00 3.47
C VAL A 85 29.82 -9.14 3.76
N ALA A 86 28.97 -8.63 2.86
CA ALA A 86 27.55 -8.84 2.94
C ALA A 86 27.30 -10.35 2.83
N ASP A 87 26.51 -10.92 3.74
CA ASP A 87 26.07 -12.30 3.60
C ASP A 87 25.37 -12.45 2.24
N GLU A 88 26.01 -13.14 1.29
CA GLU A 88 25.60 -13.16 -0.14
C GLU A 88 24.28 -13.90 -0.40
N ILE A 89 23.60 -14.42 0.63
CA ILE A 89 22.34 -15.15 0.46
C ILE A 89 21.40 -14.82 1.61
N ILE A 90 20.84 -13.61 1.59
CA ILE A 90 19.58 -13.35 2.30
C ILE A 90 18.48 -13.83 1.35
N PRO A 91 17.67 -14.84 1.71
CA PRO A 91 16.51 -15.20 0.90
C PRO A 91 15.61 -13.98 0.75
N MET A 92 15.52 -13.43 -0.47
CA MET A 92 14.65 -12.29 -0.79
C MET A 92 13.16 -12.67 -0.74
N ASN A 93 12.86 -13.95 -0.65
CA ASN A 93 11.52 -14.50 -0.68
C ASN A 93 11.17 -15.07 0.70
N TYR A 94 10.09 -14.55 1.29
CA TYR A 94 9.54 -15.07 2.53
C TYR A 94 8.67 -16.30 2.23
N THR A 95 9.21 -17.50 2.46
CA THR A 95 8.40 -18.71 2.57
C THR A 95 7.90 -18.80 4.02
N ASN A 96 6.58 -18.71 4.20
CA ASN A 96 6.01 -18.72 5.54
C ASN A 96 6.05 -20.16 6.08
N SER A 97 7.06 -20.49 6.88
CA SER A 97 7.31 -21.82 7.44
C SER A 97 6.25 -22.29 8.47
N SER A 98 5.30 -21.42 8.82
CA SER A 98 4.27 -21.65 9.85
C SER A 98 3.05 -22.43 9.34
N LEU A 99 3.02 -22.83 8.07
CA LEU A 99 1.86 -23.39 7.41
C LEU A 99 1.82 -24.91 7.53
N THR A 100 1.42 -25.40 8.70
CA THR A 100 0.97 -26.79 8.86
C THR A 100 -0.49 -26.91 8.40
N THR A 101 -0.74 -26.91 7.09
CA THR A 101 -1.92 -27.65 6.62
C THR A 101 -1.57 -29.13 6.72
N SER A 102 -1.84 -29.73 7.88
CA SER A 102 -1.81 -31.18 8.05
C SER A 102 -2.86 -31.79 7.12
N ARG A 103 -2.43 -32.14 5.91
CA ARG A 103 -3.17 -32.92 4.94
C ARG A 103 -2.22 -33.90 4.26
N SER A 104 -1.65 -34.81 5.03
CA SER A 104 -1.13 -36.07 4.48
C SER A 104 -1.66 -37.23 5.31
N GLY A 105 -2.61 -37.95 4.74
CA GLY A 105 -3.07 -39.24 5.25
C GLY A 105 -3.42 -40.23 4.12
N ALA A 106 -3.18 -39.86 2.87
CA ALA A 106 -3.33 -40.77 1.74
C ALA A 106 -1.99 -41.43 1.45
N ASP A 107 -2.04 -42.74 1.22
CA ASP A 107 -0.90 -43.58 0.91
C ASP A 107 -0.35 -43.20 -0.48
N VAL A 108 0.57 -42.24 -0.52
CA VAL A 108 1.18 -41.66 -1.74
C VAL A 108 1.73 -42.77 -2.66
N SER A 109 2.19 -43.87 -2.05
CA SER A 109 2.71 -45.05 -2.73
C SER A 109 1.68 -45.76 -3.61
N LYS A 110 0.38 -45.74 -3.26
CA LYS A 110 -0.70 -46.30 -4.11
C LYS A 110 -1.03 -45.43 -5.32
N LEU A 111 -0.87 -44.11 -5.19
CA LEU A 111 -1.10 -43.15 -6.28
C LEU A 111 0.03 -43.16 -7.32
N LEU A 112 1.27 -43.38 -6.87
CA LEU A 112 2.47 -43.40 -7.72
C LEU A 112 2.59 -44.62 -8.62
N TYR A 113 2.05 -45.78 -8.21
CA TYR A 113 2.05 -47.00 -9.04
C TYR A 113 1.18 -46.89 -10.30
N ASP A 114 0.33 -45.87 -10.40
CA ASP A 114 -0.71 -45.72 -11.44
C ASP A 114 -0.47 -44.53 -12.40
N ALA A 115 0.76 -44.01 -12.47
CA ALA A 115 1.11 -42.87 -13.35
C ALA A 115 0.80 -43.12 -14.84
N GLY A 116 0.76 -44.40 -15.23
CA GLY A 116 0.28 -44.88 -16.53
C GLY A 116 1.09 -44.35 -17.73
N PRO A 117 0.73 -44.76 -18.96
CA PRO A 117 1.31 -44.17 -20.18
C PRO A 117 0.91 -42.68 -20.33
N PRO A 118 1.58 -41.90 -21.20
CA PRO A 118 1.16 -40.54 -21.54
C PRO A 118 -0.28 -40.53 -22.06
N LEU A 119 -0.96 -39.36 -21.98
CA LEU A 119 -2.33 -39.22 -22.47
C LEU A 119 -2.40 -39.65 -23.94
N PRO A 120 -3.18 -40.69 -24.30
CA PRO A 120 -3.34 -41.08 -25.69
C PRO A 120 -4.18 -40.03 -26.44
N PRO A 121 -4.26 -40.11 -27.77
CA PRO A 121 -5.20 -39.30 -28.54
C PRO A 121 -6.64 -39.46 -28.03
N SER A 122 -7.45 -38.40 -28.14
CA SER A 122 -8.87 -38.34 -27.73
C SER A 122 -9.71 -39.49 -28.30
N ASP A 123 -9.36 -39.96 -29.50
CA ASP A 123 -10.11 -40.99 -30.23
C ASP A 123 -9.77 -42.42 -29.76
N SER A 124 -8.83 -42.57 -28.81
CA SER A 124 -8.45 -43.87 -28.27
C SER A 124 -9.52 -44.41 -27.31
N PRO A 125 -9.91 -45.70 -27.40
CA PRO A 125 -10.89 -46.29 -26.49
C PRO A 125 -10.43 -46.33 -25.02
N ASN A 126 -9.12 -46.20 -24.78
CA ASN A 126 -8.55 -46.15 -23.43
C ASN A 126 -8.37 -44.73 -22.89
N PHE A 127 -8.67 -43.69 -23.70
CA PHE A 127 -8.45 -42.29 -23.33
C PHE A 127 -9.11 -41.95 -22.00
N GLN A 128 -10.40 -42.22 -21.88
CA GLN A 128 -11.17 -41.81 -20.70
C GLN A 128 -10.71 -42.52 -19.42
N LYS A 129 -10.38 -43.81 -19.51
CA LYS A 129 -9.84 -44.58 -18.37
C LYS A 129 -8.50 -44.02 -17.90
N ILE A 130 -7.59 -43.70 -18.84
CA ILE A 130 -6.28 -43.12 -18.53
C ILE A 130 -6.43 -41.69 -18.01
N LEU A 131 -7.36 -40.92 -18.56
CA LEU A 131 -7.68 -39.58 -18.09
C LEU A 131 -8.19 -39.63 -16.64
N ASP A 132 -9.13 -40.51 -16.31
CA ASP A 132 -9.66 -40.66 -14.95
C ASP A 132 -8.57 -41.04 -13.93
N GLN A 133 -7.64 -41.94 -14.30
CA GLN A 133 -6.48 -42.27 -13.47
C GLN A 133 -5.58 -41.05 -13.24
N LYS A 134 -5.23 -40.33 -14.31
CA LYS A 134 -4.41 -39.10 -14.22
C LYS A 134 -5.09 -38.00 -13.42
N LEU A 135 -6.41 -37.81 -13.56
CA LEU A 135 -7.18 -36.85 -12.80
C LEU A 135 -7.25 -37.20 -11.31
N SER A 136 -7.34 -38.49 -10.97
CA SER A 136 -7.25 -38.95 -9.58
C SER A 136 -5.93 -38.49 -8.93
N ILE A 137 -4.81 -38.66 -9.64
CA ILE A 137 -3.49 -38.20 -9.19
C ILE A 137 -3.44 -36.67 -9.09
N CYS A 138 -3.94 -35.94 -10.09
CA CYS A 138 -3.95 -34.48 -10.07
C CYS A 138 -4.83 -33.88 -8.96
N ASN A 139 -5.85 -34.60 -8.47
CA ASN A 139 -6.67 -34.19 -7.33
C ASN A 139 -5.94 -34.35 -5.98
N PHE A 140 -4.87 -35.13 -5.91
CA PHE A 140 -4.02 -35.19 -4.72
C PHE A 140 -3.22 -33.89 -4.57
N ILE A 141 -3.36 -33.24 -3.41
CA ILE A 141 -2.68 -31.97 -3.12
C ILE A 141 -1.37 -32.28 -2.41
N CYS A 142 -0.23 -32.10 -3.10
CA CYS A 142 1.09 -32.32 -2.54
C CYS A 142 1.45 -31.25 -1.50
N ASN A 143 2.19 -31.65 -0.46
CA ASN A 143 2.68 -30.71 0.55
C ASN A 143 3.95 -29.99 0.06
N PHE A 144 3.81 -28.77 -0.44
CA PHE A 144 4.94 -27.92 -0.84
C PHE A 144 5.61 -27.15 0.30
N TYR A 145 5.02 -27.12 1.50
CA TYR A 145 5.62 -26.44 2.66
C TYR A 145 6.77 -27.23 3.28
N ASN A 146 6.83 -28.55 3.03
CA ASN A 146 7.98 -29.37 3.34
C ASN A 146 8.62 -29.86 2.02
N PRO A 147 9.86 -29.47 1.70
CA PRO A 147 10.53 -29.89 0.46
C PRO A 147 10.78 -31.41 0.41
N ASP A 148 10.97 -32.05 1.57
CA ASP A 148 11.38 -33.45 1.67
C ASP A 148 10.20 -34.44 1.61
N VAL A 149 8.97 -33.94 1.70
CA VAL A 149 7.74 -34.74 1.63
C VAL A 149 7.18 -34.74 0.21
N ASP A 150 6.53 -35.83 -0.20
CA ASP A 150 5.87 -35.99 -1.50
C ASP A 150 6.78 -35.75 -2.73
N VAL A 151 8.10 -35.91 -2.61
CA VAL A 151 9.06 -35.57 -3.69
C VAL A 151 8.70 -36.25 -5.02
N GLU A 152 8.45 -37.55 -5.00
CA GLU A 152 8.08 -38.30 -6.21
C GLU A 152 6.67 -37.94 -6.70
N ALA A 153 5.71 -37.73 -5.81
CA ALA A 153 4.36 -37.31 -6.19
C ALA A 153 4.34 -35.92 -6.82
N LYS A 154 5.18 -35.00 -6.33
CA LYS A 154 5.37 -33.66 -6.93
C LYS A 154 5.86 -33.79 -8.36
N LYS A 155 6.87 -34.62 -8.63
CA LYS A 155 7.41 -34.86 -9.98
C LYS A 155 6.37 -35.48 -10.92
N VAL A 156 5.73 -36.57 -10.48
CA VAL A 156 4.72 -37.28 -11.28
C VAL A 156 3.55 -36.38 -11.62
N LYS A 157 3.02 -35.64 -10.63
CA LYS A 157 1.92 -34.70 -10.87
C LYS A 157 2.33 -33.57 -11.82
N SER A 158 3.55 -33.04 -11.72
CA SER A 158 4.04 -32.04 -12.68
C SER A 158 4.04 -32.57 -14.11
N SER A 159 4.58 -33.78 -14.32
CA SER A 159 4.60 -34.41 -15.64
C SER A 159 3.20 -34.66 -16.19
N ILE A 160 2.26 -35.13 -15.36
CA ILE A 160 0.87 -35.33 -15.79
C ILE A 160 0.18 -34.00 -16.15
N LEU A 161 0.37 -32.95 -15.34
CA LEU A 161 -0.21 -31.64 -15.61
C LEU A 161 0.36 -31.03 -16.90
N GLU A 162 1.66 -31.19 -17.13
CA GLU A 162 2.32 -30.78 -18.37
C GLU A 162 1.78 -31.55 -19.59
N ASP A 163 1.63 -32.87 -19.49
CA ASP A 163 1.00 -33.69 -20.53
C ASP A 163 -0.42 -33.21 -20.87
N ILE A 164 -1.24 -32.89 -19.85
CA ILE A 164 -2.59 -32.35 -20.05
C ILE A 164 -2.53 -31.00 -20.77
N VAL A 165 -1.63 -30.10 -20.38
CA VAL A 165 -1.45 -28.80 -21.03
C VAL A 165 -1.05 -28.95 -22.50
N ASN A 166 -0.12 -29.87 -22.79
CA ASN A 166 0.35 -30.15 -24.13
C ASN A 166 -0.76 -30.76 -25.00
N CYS A 167 -1.51 -31.70 -24.44
CA CYS A 167 -2.68 -32.30 -25.09
C CYS A 167 -3.74 -31.25 -25.45
N LEU A 168 -4.07 -30.35 -24.51
CA LEU A 168 -4.99 -29.23 -24.74
C LEU A 168 -4.42 -28.12 -25.64
N SER A 169 -3.13 -28.15 -25.99
CA SER A 169 -2.52 -27.18 -26.91
C SER A 169 -2.44 -27.72 -28.34
N ALA A 170 -2.57 -29.04 -28.52
CA ALA A 170 -2.58 -29.67 -29.84
C ALA A 170 -3.90 -29.36 -30.57
N THR A 171 -3.79 -28.74 -31.76
CA THR A 171 -4.88 -28.12 -32.52
C THR A 171 -6.03 -29.06 -32.90
N GLY A 172 -5.85 -30.38 -32.82
CA GLY A 172 -6.86 -31.38 -33.20
C GLY A 172 -7.50 -32.18 -32.06
N MET A 173 -6.98 -32.10 -30.82
CA MET A 173 -7.46 -32.94 -29.71
C MET A 173 -8.62 -32.33 -28.94
N ILE A 174 -8.67 -31.00 -28.87
CA ILE A 174 -9.70 -30.25 -28.14
C ILE A 174 -11.09 -30.65 -28.64
N THR A 175 -11.31 -30.77 -29.95
CA THR A 175 -12.65 -30.96 -30.55
C THR A 175 -13.34 -32.29 -30.24
N ASN A 176 -12.60 -33.30 -29.80
CA ASN A 176 -13.11 -34.67 -29.67
C ASN A 176 -13.25 -35.15 -28.21
N VAL A 177 -12.95 -34.28 -27.23
CA VAL A 177 -13.12 -34.61 -25.81
C VAL A 177 -14.58 -34.47 -25.41
N ASP A 178 -15.13 -35.48 -24.73
CA ASP A 178 -16.50 -35.46 -24.23
C ASP A 178 -16.72 -34.35 -23.18
N GLU A 179 -17.95 -33.81 -23.13
CA GLU A 179 -18.33 -32.75 -22.19
C GLU A 179 -18.16 -33.20 -20.73
N GLN A 180 -18.41 -34.48 -20.41
CA GLN A 180 -18.24 -34.99 -19.05
C GLN A 180 -16.77 -34.97 -18.62
N ASP A 181 -15.85 -35.28 -19.51
CA ASP A 181 -14.42 -35.26 -19.22
C ASP A 181 -13.87 -33.84 -19.07
N LEU A 182 -14.35 -32.91 -19.90
CA LEU A 182 -14.07 -31.49 -19.72
C LEU A 182 -14.57 -30.98 -18.37
N ALA A 183 -15.76 -31.41 -17.93
CA ALA A 183 -16.28 -31.06 -16.61
C ALA A 183 -15.41 -31.62 -15.47
N LYS A 184 -14.92 -32.87 -15.58
CA LYS A 184 -13.97 -33.45 -14.61
C LYS A 184 -12.64 -32.68 -14.56
N LEU A 185 -12.12 -32.25 -15.70
CA LEU A 185 -10.91 -31.41 -15.79
C LEU A 185 -11.10 -30.06 -15.11
N VAL A 186 -12.22 -29.38 -15.37
CA VAL A 186 -12.55 -28.11 -14.69
C VAL A 186 -12.69 -28.34 -13.18
N LYS A 187 -13.29 -29.45 -12.76
CA LYS A 187 -13.42 -29.80 -11.34
C LYS A 187 -12.06 -30.06 -10.68
N MET A 188 -11.15 -30.76 -11.35
CA MET A 188 -9.77 -30.93 -10.90
C MET A 188 -9.07 -29.58 -10.72
N CYS A 189 -9.24 -28.66 -11.67
CA CYS A 189 -8.69 -27.31 -11.55
C CYS A 189 -9.26 -26.57 -10.34
N GLN A 190 -10.59 -26.62 -10.16
CA GLN A 190 -11.26 -26.01 -9.02
C GLN A 190 -10.76 -26.57 -7.68
N ASN A 191 -10.59 -27.89 -7.56
CA ASN A 191 -10.12 -28.55 -6.34
C ASN A 191 -8.68 -28.15 -5.97
N ASN A 192 -7.83 -27.87 -6.96
CA ASN A 192 -6.46 -27.40 -6.74
C ASN A 192 -6.39 -25.91 -6.39
N ILE A 193 -7.22 -25.07 -7.02
CA ILE A 193 -7.22 -23.62 -6.83
C ILE A 193 -7.93 -23.23 -5.53
N VAL A 194 -9.16 -23.73 -5.32
CA VAL A 194 -10.03 -23.32 -4.21
C VAL A 194 -9.56 -23.97 -2.92
N ARG A 195 -8.76 -23.22 -2.18
CA ARG A 195 -8.16 -23.63 -0.90
C ARG A 195 -8.24 -22.52 0.14
N ARG A 196 -7.93 -22.87 1.38
CA ARG A 196 -7.70 -21.87 2.42
C ARG A 196 -6.34 -21.22 2.19
N LEU A 197 -6.35 -19.90 2.05
CA LEU A 197 -5.12 -19.13 1.93
C LEU A 197 -4.36 -19.08 3.26
N PRO A 198 -3.03 -18.92 3.22
CA PRO A 198 -2.22 -18.84 4.42
C PRO A 198 -2.54 -17.60 5.26
N ILE A 199 -2.54 -17.77 6.59
CA ILE A 199 -2.60 -16.63 7.52
C ILE A 199 -1.20 -16.04 7.62
N LEU A 200 -1.04 -14.77 7.26
CA LEU A 200 0.23 -14.07 7.35
C LEU A 200 0.43 -13.46 8.74
N ASP A 201 1.68 -13.38 9.19
CA ASP A 201 2.05 -12.62 10.37
C ASP A 201 1.81 -11.12 10.10
N ALA A 202 1.17 -10.43 11.04
CA ALA A 202 0.95 -9.00 10.97
C ALA A 202 2.25 -8.21 10.74
N ARG A 203 3.39 -8.72 11.23
CA ARG A 203 4.72 -8.13 11.00
C ARG A 203 5.15 -8.15 9.53
N THR A 204 4.74 -9.15 8.77
CA THR A 204 5.07 -9.28 7.34
C THR A 204 4.31 -8.25 6.49
N ILE A 205 3.12 -7.85 6.92
CA ILE A 205 2.24 -6.91 6.21
C ILE A 205 2.19 -5.52 6.86
N PHE A 206 3.03 -5.24 7.85
CA PHE A 206 3.01 -3.96 8.56
C PHE A 206 3.59 -2.81 7.73
N SER A 207 4.50 -3.08 6.78
CA SER A 207 5.13 -2.05 5.95
C SER A 207 4.30 -1.72 4.70
N ASN A 208 4.50 -0.52 4.14
CA ASN A 208 4.03 -0.17 2.79
C ASN A 208 4.70 -1.05 1.73
N ASP A 209 5.96 -1.41 1.95
CA ASP A 209 6.77 -2.27 1.08
C ASP A 209 6.63 -3.72 1.54
N ILE A 210 5.48 -4.33 1.25
CA ILE A 210 5.23 -5.74 1.56
C ILE A 210 6.22 -6.58 0.73
N PRO A 211 7.04 -7.45 1.34
CA PRO A 211 7.97 -8.29 0.61
C PRO A 211 7.22 -9.23 -0.34
N PRO A 212 7.85 -9.69 -1.42
CA PRO A 212 7.25 -10.71 -2.28
C PRO A 212 7.04 -11.99 -1.47
N ILE A 213 5.79 -12.46 -1.46
CA ILE A 213 5.39 -13.71 -0.83
C ILE A 213 4.99 -14.64 -1.96
N GLU A 214 5.68 -15.77 -2.08
CA GLU A 214 5.43 -16.74 -3.14
C GLU A 214 4.58 -17.89 -2.61
N GLU A 215 3.74 -18.46 -3.48
CA GLU A 215 2.98 -19.67 -3.19
C GLU A 215 3.86 -20.90 -3.46
N PRO A 216 4.21 -21.72 -2.44
CA PRO A 216 5.07 -22.88 -2.65
C PRO A 216 4.52 -23.89 -3.66
N ALA A 217 3.19 -24.02 -3.77
CA ALA A 217 2.54 -24.90 -4.74
C ALA A 217 2.44 -24.31 -6.17
N TRP A 218 3.02 -23.13 -6.41
CA TRP A 218 3.00 -22.45 -7.71
C TRP A 218 3.44 -23.32 -8.90
N PRO A 219 4.47 -24.19 -8.80
CA PRO A 219 4.86 -25.07 -9.90
C PRO A 219 3.71 -25.94 -10.43
N HIS A 220 2.81 -26.41 -9.55
CA HIS A 220 1.61 -27.13 -9.96
C HIS A 220 0.48 -26.18 -10.37
N LEU A 221 0.24 -25.13 -9.58
CA LEU A 221 -0.85 -24.18 -9.82
C LEU A 221 -0.73 -23.48 -11.17
N ASN A 222 0.49 -23.16 -11.62
CA ASN A 222 0.73 -22.55 -12.91
C ASN A 222 0.15 -23.41 -14.06
N TYR A 223 0.39 -24.73 -14.06
CA TYR A 223 -0.21 -25.63 -15.04
C TYR A 223 -1.74 -25.71 -14.87
N VAL A 224 -2.24 -25.74 -13.64
CA VAL A 224 -3.68 -25.78 -13.37
C VAL A 224 -4.41 -24.56 -13.94
N TYR A 225 -3.88 -23.34 -13.73
CA TYR A 225 -4.45 -22.12 -14.31
C TYR A 225 -4.35 -22.11 -15.84
N GLN A 226 -3.28 -22.67 -16.40
CA GLN A 226 -3.09 -22.84 -17.83
C GLN A 226 -4.11 -23.79 -18.46
N ILE A 227 -4.40 -24.92 -17.80
CA ILE A 227 -5.45 -25.87 -18.20
C ILE A 227 -6.81 -25.18 -18.17
N LEU A 228 -7.14 -24.56 -17.04
CA LEU A 228 -8.42 -23.88 -16.84
C LEU A 228 -8.69 -22.79 -17.90
N ARG A 229 -7.68 -21.97 -18.19
CA ARG A 229 -7.77 -20.92 -19.22
C ARG A 229 -8.01 -21.50 -20.61
N ARG A 230 -7.25 -22.53 -21.00
CA ARG A 230 -7.39 -23.18 -22.32
C ARG A 230 -8.77 -23.84 -22.48
N ILE A 231 -9.26 -24.53 -21.45
CA ILE A 231 -10.60 -25.11 -21.49
C ILE A 231 -11.64 -24.01 -21.67
N PHE A 232 -11.59 -22.92 -20.91
CA PHE A 232 -12.58 -21.85 -21.04
C PHE A 232 -12.52 -21.12 -22.40
N GLN A 233 -11.32 -20.94 -22.97
CA GLN A 233 -11.16 -20.30 -24.29
C GLN A 233 -11.81 -21.10 -25.43
N ASN A 234 -11.78 -22.44 -25.35
CA ASN A 234 -12.37 -23.31 -26.37
C ASN A 234 -13.81 -23.73 -26.04
N PHE A 235 -14.13 -23.87 -24.76
CA PHE A 235 -15.35 -24.48 -24.24
C PHE A 235 -16.05 -23.63 -23.16
N GLY A 236 -16.00 -22.30 -23.29
CA GLY A 236 -16.61 -21.40 -22.32
C GLY A 236 -18.13 -21.57 -22.15
N TYR A 237 -18.81 -22.18 -23.12
CA TYR A 237 -20.26 -22.44 -23.10
C TYR A 237 -20.69 -23.56 -22.15
N LEU A 238 -19.77 -24.41 -21.67
CA LEU A 238 -20.11 -25.55 -20.81
C LEU A 238 -20.84 -25.13 -19.52
N ASN A 239 -21.76 -25.98 -19.07
CA ASN A 239 -22.58 -25.75 -17.86
C ASN A 239 -21.76 -25.75 -16.56
N VAL A 240 -20.59 -26.39 -16.55
CA VAL A 240 -19.65 -26.36 -15.42
C VAL A 240 -19.16 -24.95 -15.10
N PHE A 241 -19.13 -24.06 -16.10
CA PHE A 241 -18.83 -22.65 -15.97
C PHE A 241 -20.09 -21.87 -15.61
N ASN A 242 -20.59 -22.09 -14.39
CA ASN A 242 -21.76 -21.41 -13.85
C ASN A 242 -21.35 -20.30 -12.86
N ASN A 243 -22.35 -19.60 -12.31
CA ASN A 243 -22.12 -18.51 -11.36
C ASN A 243 -21.40 -18.99 -10.09
N ASP A 244 -21.80 -20.15 -9.55
CA ASP A 244 -21.19 -20.72 -8.35
C ASP A 244 -19.70 -21.04 -8.56
N PHE A 245 -19.35 -21.52 -9.74
CA PHE A 245 -17.97 -21.76 -10.13
C PHE A 245 -17.13 -20.49 -10.02
N VAL A 246 -17.53 -19.40 -10.69
CA VAL A 246 -16.73 -18.17 -10.68
C VAL A 246 -16.72 -17.50 -9.29
N ILE A 247 -17.84 -17.55 -8.55
CA ILE A 247 -17.92 -17.04 -7.17
C ILE A 247 -16.96 -17.80 -6.25
N SER A 248 -16.84 -19.13 -6.42
CA SER A 248 -15.94 -19.96 -5.60
C SER A 248 -14.45 -19.59 -5.74
N LEU A 249 -14.08 -18.93 -6.85
CA LEU A 249 -12.71 -18.50 -7.08
C LEU A 249 -12.39 -17.14 -6.44
N LEU A 250 -13.39 -16.30 -6.18
CA LEU A 250 -13.17 -14.93 -5.67
C LEU A 250 -12.32 -14.86 -4.39
N PRO A 251 -12.47 -15.74 -3.39
CA PRO A 251 -11.62 -15.71 -2.20
C PRO A 251 -10.11 -15.85 -2.50
N ILE A 252 -9.75 -16.50 -3.61
CA ILE A 252 -8.36 -16.73 -3.99
C ILE A 252 -7.69 -15.46 -4.54
N LEU A 253 -8.45 -14.43 -4.91
CA LEU A 253 -7.90 -13.10 -5.24
C LEU A 253 -7.12 -12.46 -4.08
N GLN A 254 -7.33 -12.94 -2.85
CA GLN A 254 -6.59 -12.55 -1.65
C GLN A 254 -5.22 -13.26 -1.52
N SER A 255 -4.84 -14.10 -2.48
CA SER A 255 -3.55 -14.81 -2.45
C SER A 255 -2.39 -13.81 -2.31
N PRO A 256 -1.41 -14.03 -1.41
CA PRO A 256 -0.22 -13.19 -1.28
C PRO A 256 0.69 -13.22 -2.52
N ASP A 257 0.62 -14.29 -3.30
CA ASP A 257 1.42 -14.48 -4.51
C ASP A 257 0.89 -13.66 -5.69
N SER A 258 1.74 -12.80 -6.25
CA SER A 258 1.34 -11.93 -7.36
C SER A 258 1.07 -12.68 -8.66
N ASN A 259 1.73 -13.81 -8.89
CA ASN A 259 1.55 -14.61 -10.09
C ASN A 259 0.18 -15.28 -10.08
N GLU A 260 -0.22 -15.84 -8.93
CA GLU A 260 -1.54 -16.43 -8.73
C GLU A 260 -2.65 -15.39 -8.89
N ARG A 261 -2.50 -14.21 -8.27
CA ARG A 261 -3.46 -13.11 -8.45
C ARG A 261 -3.57 -12.69 -9.91
N SER A 262 -2.46 -12.59 -10.63
CA SER A 262 -2.44 -12.23 -12.05
C SER A 262 -3.11 -13.31 -12.92
N ALA A 263 -2.78 -14.58 -12.69
CA ALA A 263 -3.35 -15.70 -13.43
C ALA A 263 -4.87 -15.80 -13.24
N LEU A 264 -5.34 -15.72 -11.98
CA LEU A 264 -6.75 -15.75 -11.65
C LEU A 264 -7.49 -14.50 -12.13
N GLY A 265 -6.95 -13.31 -11.89
CA GLY A 265 -7.56 -12.05 -12.34
C GLY A 265 -7.70 -11.99 -13.86
N GLY A 266 -6.69 -12.49 -14.59
CA GLY A 266 -6.74 -12.65 -16.04
C GLY A 266 -7.80 -13.67 -16.48
N PHE A 267 -7.91 -14.81 -15.80
CA PHE A 267 -8.96 -15.79 -16.07
C PHE A 267 -10.37 -15.22 -15.85
N ILE A 268 -10.64 -14.59 -14.71
CA ILE A 268 -11.96 -13.98 -14.41
C ILE A 268 -12.28 -12.88 -15.43
N THR A 269 -11.30 -12.10 -15.86
CA THR A 269 -11.50 -11.09 -16.91
C THR A 269 -11.91 -11.72 -18.24
N THR A 270 -11.24 -12.81 -18.67
CA THR A 270 -11.66 -13.57 -19.86
C THR A 270 -13.05 -14.19 -19.66
N TYR A 271 -13.34 -14.69 -18.45
CA TYR A 271 -14.64 -15.24 -18.08
C TYR A 271 -15.77 -14.23 -18.24
N MET A 272 -15.61 -13.02 -17.69
CA MET A 272 -16.58 -11.93 -17.80
C MET A 272 -16.82 -11.52 -19.26
N LYS A 273 -15.78 -11.53 -20.10
CA LYS A 273 -15.92 -11.25 -21.55
C LYS A 273 -16.68 -12.35 -22.29
N GLY A 274 -16.44 -13.62 -21.97
CA GLY A 274 -17.14 -14.75 -22.58
C GLY A 274 -18.57 -14.95 -22.06
N LYS A 275 -18.86 -14.52 -20.82
CA LYS A 275 -20.16 -14.65 -20.15
C LYS A 275 -20.58 -13.33 -19.47
N PRO A 276 -20.93 -12.28 -20.23
CA PRO A 276 -21.19 -10.93 -19.67
C PRO A 276 -22.35 -10.88 -18.67
N ALA A 277 -23.31 -11.81 -18.76
CA ALA A 277 -24.40 -11.94 -17.78
C ALA A 277 -23.92 -12.20 -16.34
N CYS A 278 -22.70 -12.73 -16.15
CA CYS A 278 -22.15 -12.96 -14.81
C CYS A 278 -21.74 -11.66 -14.10
N ASN A 279 -21.55 -10.54 -14.83
CA ASN A 279 -21.10 -9.27 -14.25
C ASN A 279 -22.08 -8.75 -13.19
N THR A 280 -23.39 -8.90 -13.42
CA THR A 280 -24.44 -8.51 -12.47
C THR A 280 -24.42 -9.36 -11.21
N VAL A 281 -23.99 -10.61 -11.33
CA VAL A 281 -23.87 -11.56 -10.21
C VAL A 281 -22.58 -11.31 -9.43
N LEU A 282 -21.47 -11.02 -10.11
CA LEU A 282 -20.18 -10.78 -9.47
C LEU A 282 -20.13 -9.45 -8.72
N LEU A 283 -20.77 -8.40 -9.24
CA LEU A 283 -20.66 -7.05 -8.70
C LEU A 283 -21.02 -6.96 -7.19
N PRO A 284 -22.14 -7.54 -6.69
CA PRO A 284 -22.42 -7.58 -5.25
C PRO A 284 -21.36 -8.28 -4.41
N HIS A 285 -20.77 -9.38 -4.92
CA HIS A 285 -19.71 -10.09 -4.20
C HIS A 285 -18.41 -9.28 -4.14
N LEU A 286 -18.03 -8.64 -5.24
CA LEU A 286 -16.86 -7.76 -5.29
C LEU A 286 -17.04 -6.56 -4.34
N LYS A 287 -18.22 -5.93 -4.35
CA LYS A 287 -18.58 -4.85 -3.42
C LYS A 287 -18.43 -5.28 -1.96
N ARG A 288 -19.03 -6.42 -1.59
CA ARG A 288 -18.95 -6.96 -0.24
C ARG A 288 -17.51 -7.21 0.21
N ASN A 289 -16.66 -7.80 -0.64
CA ASN A 289 -15.26 -8.05 -0.30
C ASN A 289 -14.47 -6.74 -0.09
N LEU A 290 -14.74 -5.71 -0.90
CA LEU A 290 -14.10 -4.41 -0.76
C LEU A 290 -14.54 -3.69 0.53
N GLU A 291 -15.82 -3.76 0.85
CA GLU A 291 -16.38 -3.23 2.11
C GLU A 291 -15.81 -3.98 3.32
N GLU A 292 -15.74 -5.30 3.26
CA GLU A 292 -15.17 -6.14 4.31
C GLU A 292 -13.70 -5.80 4.57
N HIS A 293 -12.91 -5.56 3.51
CA HIS A 293 -11.53 -5.09 3.65
C HIS A 293 -11.46 -3.71 4.33
N CYS A 294 -12.29 -2.75 3.90
CA CYS A 294 -12.31 -1.41 4.48
C CYS A 294 -12.70 -1.39 5.98
N VAL A 295 -13.52 -2.36 6.42
CA VAL A 295 -13.98 -2.46 7.81
C VAL A 295 -13.03 -3.28 8.67
N ASN A 296 -12.56 -4.42 8.17
CA ASN A 296 -11.78 -5.39 8.94
C ASN A 296 -10.28 -5.18 8.85
N HIS A 297 -9.80 -4.32 7.94
CA HIS A 297 -8.37 -4.13 7.66
C HIS A 297 -7.65 -5.46 7.34
N SER A 298 -8.29 -6.28 6.52
CA SER A 298 -7.71 -7.54 6.02
C SER A 298 -6.47 -7.24 5.15
N PRO A 299 -5.59 -8.22 4.87
CA PRO A 299 -4.46 -7.99 3.97
C PRO A 299 -4.91 -7.38 2.63
N PRO A 300 -4.09 -6.54 1.97
CA PRO A 300 -4.54 -5.68 0.86
C PRO A 300 -4.63 -6.38 -0.50
N PHE A 301 -4.28 -7.67 -0.58
CA PHE A 301 -4.01 -8.36 -1.84
C PHE A 301 -5.23 -8.43 -2.78
N ILE A 302 -6.44 -8.56 -2.23
CA ILE A 302 -7.69 -8.65 -3.00
C ILE A 302 -8.12 -7.32 -3.61
N VAL A 303 -7.67 -6.18 -3.05
CA VAL A 303 -8.15 -4.85 -3.44
C VAL A 303 -7.79 -4.55 -4.90
N GLY A 304 -6.51 -4.65 -5.25
CA GLY A 304 -6.04 -4.39 -6.62
C GLY A 304 -6.78 -5.21 -7.69
N PRO A 305 -6.92 -6.54 -7.54
CA PRO A 305 -7.74 -7.36 -8.43
C PRO A 305 -9.20 -6.90 -8.50
N ILE A 306 -9.86 -6.61 -7.37
CA ILE A 306 -11.25 -6.12 -7.39
C ILE A 306 -11.37 -4.81 -8.19
N LEU A 307 -10.45 -3.86 -8.00
CA LEU A 307 -10.46 -2.58 -8.72
C LEU A 307 -10.30 -2.78 -10.24
N ASN A 308 -9.46 -3.73 -10.66
CA ASN A 308 -9.35 -4.11 -12.07
C ASN A 308 -10.63 -4.76 -12.60
N LEU A 309 -11.27 -5.65 -11.83
CA LEU A 309 -12.52 -6.28 -12.23
C LEU A 309 -13.66 -5.27 -12.32
N TYR A 310 -13.71 -4.29 -11.41
CA TYR A 310 -14.62 -3.15 -11.49
C TYR A 310 -14.43 -2.40 -12.81
N LEU A 311 -13.19 -2.04 -13.14
CA LEU A 311 -12.89 -1.35 -14.39
C LEU A 311 -13.41 -2.14 -15.60
N GLN A 312 -13.18 -3.45 -15.64
CA GLN A 312 -13.69 -4.30 -16.73
C GLN A 312 -15.23 -4.35 -16.79
N ILE A 313 -15.90 -4.45 -15.64
CA ILE A 313 -17.37 -4.47 -15.58
C ILE A 313 -17.95 -3.15 -16.08
N PHE A 314 -17.41 -2.01 -15.65
CA PHE A 314 -17.94 -0.70 -16.02
C PHE A 314 -17.59 -0.28 -17.44
N GLN A 315 -16.45 -0.73 -18.00
CA GLN A 315 -16.10 -0.49 -19.40
C GLN A 315 -16.99 -1.27 -20.39
N THR A 316 -17.51 -2.43 -19.99
CA THR A 316 -18.25 -3.34 -20.89
C THR A 316 -19.77 -3.23 -20.75
N GLY A 317 -20.27 -2.59 -19.69
CA GLY A 317 -21.69 -2.56 -19.37
C GLY A 317 -22.34 -1.20 -19.60
N THR A 318 -23.53 -1.18 -20.21
CA THR A 318 -24.44 -0.03 -20.15
C THR A 318 -25.08 0.01 -18.75
N MET A 319 -24.38 0.63 -17.79
CA MET A 319 -24.84 0.72 -16.40
C MET A 319 -25.58 2.03 -16.14
N SER A 320 -26.53 2.00 -15.21
CA SER A 320 -27.21 3.21 -14.78
C SER A 320 -26.25 4.14 -14.03
N ASN A 321 -26.47 5.46 -14.14
CA ASN A 321 -25.69 6.46 -13.42
C ASN A 321 -25.69 6.25 -11.90
N ILE A 322 -26.74 5.64 -11.35
CA ILE A 322 -26.87 5.33 -9.92
C ILE A 322 -25.84 4.26 -9.52
N LEU A 323 -25.71 3.19 -10.31
CA LEU A 323 -24.74 2.13 -10.04
C LEU A 323 -23.31 2.63 -10.18
N LEU A 324 -23.04 3.48 -11.18
CA LEU A 324 -21.73 4.12 -11.34
C LEU A 324 -21.39 4.99 -10.13
N ALA A 325 -22.34 5.80 -9.64
CA ALA A 325 -22.12 6.64 -8.48
C ALA A 325 -21.88 5.84 -7.19
N ASP A 326 -22.65 4.77 -6.93
CA ASP A 326 -22.43 3.88 -5.79
C ASP A 326 -21.06 3.20 -5.86
N ALA A 327 -20.71 2.64 -7.02
CA ALA A 327 -19.41 1.98 -7.21
C ALA A 327 -18.23 2.95 -7.07
N PHE A 328 -18.37 4.17 -7.57
CA PHE A 328 -17.36 5.19 -7.41
C PHE A 328 -17.18 5.57 -5.93
N GLN A 329 -18.27 5.82 -5.20
CA GLN A 329 -18.21 6.12 -3.77
C GLN A 329 -17.50 5.01 -2.97
N GLN A 330 -17.72 3.75 -3.31
CA GLN A 330 -17.01 2.62 -2.69
C GLN A 330 -15.52 2.63 -3.04
N THR A 331 -15.18 2.88 -4.30
CA THR A 331 -13.79 3.05 -4.75
C THR A 331 -13.08 4.15 -3.95
N LEU A 332 -13.77 5.27 -3.67
CA LEU A 332 -13.23 6.37 -2.86
C LEU A 332 -13.02 6.03 -1.37
N ARG A 333 -13.62 4.95 -0.84
CA ARG A 333 -13.36 4.51 0.53
C ARG A 333 -11.94 4.01 0.70
N VAL A 334 -11.44 3.30 -0.32
CA VAL A 334 -10.11 2.69 -0.36
C VAL A 334 -8.97 3.72 -0.31
N LEU A 335 -9.22 4.99 -0.67
CA LEU A 335 -8.25 6.08 -0.48
C LEU A 335 -7.75 6.21 0.96
N SER A 336 -8.55 5.80 1.95
CA SER A 336 -8.18 5.85 3.36
C SER A 336 -7.27 4.70 3.79
N ASP A 337 -7.08 3.69 2.95
CA ASP A 337 -6.38 2.46 3.30
C ASP A 337 -4.88 2.68 3.61
N TYR A 338 -4.34 1.87 4.52
CA TYR A 338 -2.94 1.92 4.91
C TYR A 338 -2.02 1.49 3.76
N HIS A 339 -2.39 0.44 3.03
CA HIS A 339 -1.61 -0.17 1.96
C HIS A 339 -1.92 0.41 0.57
N LEU A 340 -2.31 1.68 0.49
CA LEU A 340 -2.67 2.33 -0.78
C LEU A 340 -1.59 2.16 -1.87
N SER A 341 -0.31 2.21 -1.50
CA SER A 341 0.82 2.01 -2.42
C SER A 341 0.75 0.67 -3.18
N HIS A 342 0.18 -0.38 -2.56
CA HIS A 342 0.10 -1.71 -3.14
C HIS A 342 -0.83 -1.80 -4.34
N PHE A 343 -1.89 -0.97 -4.38
CA PHE A 343 -2.91 -0.99 -5.43
C PHE A 343 -3.16 0.38 -6.06
N GLU A 344 -2.25 1.34 -5.84
CA GLU A 344 -2.37 2.73 -6.33
C GLU A 344 -2.61 2.77 -7.85
N ARG A 345 -1.90 1.94 -8.62
CA ARG A 345 -2.04 1.88 -10.08
C ARG A 345 -3.45 1.49 -10.51
N GLN A 346 -4.00 0.44 -9.89
CA GLN A 346 -5.33 -0.07 -10.19
C GLN A 346 -6.41 0.93 -9.77
N LEU A 347 -6.23 1.59 -8.62
CA LEU A 347 -7.10 2.66 -8.18
C LEU A 347 -7.08 3.83 -9.15
N LYS A 348 -5.89 4.28 -9.58
CA LYS A 348 -5.73 5.38 -10.52
C LYS A 348 -6.45 5.09 -11.83
N ASN A 349 -6.26 3.91 -12.41
CA ASN A 349 -6.92 3.52 -13.66
C ASN A 349 -8.45 3.53 -13.54
N LEU A 350 -8.98 3.04 -12.41
CA LEU A 350 -10.42 3.02 -12.17
C LEU A 350 -10.97 4.44 -11.96
N VAL A 351 -10.28 5.27 -11.17
CA VAL A 351 -10.68 6.67 -10.96
C VAL A 351 -10.64 7.43 -12.26
N GLU A 352 -9.58 7.27 -13.06
CA GLU A 352 -9.43 7.93 -14.36
C GLU A 352 -10.65 7.66 -15.25
N PHE A 353 -11.04 6.39 -15.39
CA PHE A 353 -12.27 5.99 -16.08
C PHE A 353 -13.49 6.78 -15.57
N PHE A 354 -13.78 6.79 -14.27
CA PHE A 354 -14.93 7.54 -13.75
C PHE A 354 -14.82 9.05 -13.99
N THR A 355 -13.63 9.63 -13.85
CA THR A 355 -13.42 11.07 -14.05
C THR A 355 -13.55 11.51 -15.51
N ASP A 356 -13.26 10.62 -16.46
CA ASP A 356 -13.43 10.86 -17.89
C ASP A 356 -14.91 10.75 -18.30
N GLU A 357 -15.66 9.84 -17.67
CA GLU A 357 -17.10 9.69 -17.90
C GLU A 357 -17.91 10.91 -17.42
N SER A 358 -17.49 11.55 -16.31
CA SER A 358 -18.21 12.73 -15.80
C SER A 358 -17.34 13.69 -15.01
N MET A 359 -17.44 14.97 -15.36
CA MET A 359 -16.91 16.09 -14.58
C MET A 359 -17.44 16.15 -13.13
N SER A 360 -18.64 15.60 -12.86
CA SER A 360 -19.17 15.49 -11.49
C SER A 360 -18.40 14.48 -10.63
N PHE A 361 -17.91 13.38 -11.24
CA PHE A 361 -17.05 12.41 -10.56
C PHE A 361 -15.67 13.00 -10.32
N ALA A 362 -15.12 13.77 -11.26
CA ALA A 362 -13.89 14.54 -11.03
C ALA A 362 -14.01 15.48 -9.83
N ALA A 363 -15.10 16.25 -9.74
CA ALA A 363 -15.35 17.14 -8.62
C ALA A 363 -15.51 16.38 -7.29
N MET A 364 -16.20 15.23 -7.30
CA MET A 364 -16.36 14.36 -6.12
C MET A 364 -15.01 13.80 -5.65
N PHE A 365 -14.16 13.36 -6.57
CA PHE A 365 -12.83 12.84 -6.26
C PHE A 365 -11.96 13.89 -5.58
N VAL A 366 -11.82 15.08 -6.18
CA VAL A 366 -10.98 16.16 -5.64
C VAL A 366 -11.47 16.59 -4.25
N LYS A 367 -12.78 16.74 -4.05
CA LYS A 367 -13.35 17.03 -2.72
C LYS A 367 -13.01 15.94 -1.71
N THR A 368 -13.02 14.67 -2.13
CA THR A 368 -12.71 13.53 -1.27
C THR A 368 -11.22 13.46 -0.92
N LEU A 369 -10.32 13.76 -1.86
CA LEU A 369 -8.88 13.86 -1.59
C LEU A 369 -8.58 14.94 -0.55
N ILE A 370 -9.19 16.13 -0.69
CA ILE A 370 -9.05 17.23 0.27
C ILE A 370 -9.57 16.82 1.65
N LEU A 371 -10.70 16.10 1.72
CA LEU A 371 -11.29 15.65 2.97
C LEU A 371 -10.43 14.57 3.65
N LYS A 372 -9.87 13.65 2.88
CA LYS A 372 -9.11 12.48 3.36
C LYS A 372 -7.59 12.68 3.29
N TRP A 373 -7.14 13.94 3.31
CA TRP A 373 -5.73 14.26 3.09
C TRP A 373 -4.80 13.55 4.10
N PRO A 374 -3.80 12.77 3.65
CA PRO A 374 -2.88 12.07 4.53
C PRO A 374 -1.92 13.06 5.23
N LYS A 375 -1.69 12.87 6.53
CA LYS A 375 -0.71 13.67 7.30
C LYS A 375 0.42 12.82 7.90
N SER A 376 0.28 11.50 7.89
CA SER A 376 1.23 10.55 8.53
C SER A 376 2.11 9.77 7.55
N CYS A 377 1.81 9.79 6.24
CA CYS A 377 2.53 9.03 5.23
C CYS A 377 2.87 9.93 4.03
N ALA A 378 4.15 10.26 3.88
CA ALA A 378 4.64 11.14 2.81
C ALA A 378 4.45 10.56 1.41
N GLU A 379 4.55 9.23 1.26
CA GLU A 379 4.34 8.58 -0.04
C GLU A 379 2.90 8.73 -0.50
N LYS A 380 1.96 8.45 0.41
CA LYS A 380 0.53 8.66 0.19
C LYS A 380 0.20 10.11 -0.09
N GLU A 381 0.83 11.05 0.61
CA GLU A 381 0.68 12.49 0.34
C GLU A 381 1.14 12.86 -1.07
N ALA A 382 2.31 12.38 -1.50
CA ALA A 382 2.79 12.60 -2.86
C ALA A 382 1.86 11.99 -3.92
N SER A 383 1.31 10.80 -3.68
CA SER A 383 0.32 10.18 -4.56
C SER A 383 -0.99 10.97 -4.63
N PHE A 384 -1.47 11.51 -3.50
CA PHE A 384 -2.65 12.39 -3.46
C PHE A 384 -2.44 13.67 -4.27
N ILE A 385 -1.26 14.30 -4.18
CA ILE A 385 -0.92 15.49 -4.98
C ILE A 385 -0.99 15.16 -6.47
N ARG A 386 -0.38 14.04 -6.89
CA ARG A 386 -0.38 13.61 -8.30
C ARG A 386 -1.80 13.37 -8.82
N MET A 387 -2.57 12.54 -8.10
CA MET A 387 -3.96 12.22 -8.47
C MET A 387 -4.85 13.48 -8.51
N MET A 388 -4.68 14.41 -7.56
CA MET A 388 -5.41 15.67 -7.54
C MET A 388 -5.03 16.56 -8.73
N THR A 389 -3.73 16.69 -9.02
CA THR A 389 -3.20 17.48 -10.14
C THR A 389 -3.70 16.98 -11.50
N GLU A 390 -3.79 15.66 -11.68
CA GLU A 390 -4.29 15.04 -12.91
C GLU A 390 -5.82 15.19 -13.06
N THR A 391 -6.56 15.25 -11.95
CA THR A 391 -8.03 15.32 -11.99
C THR A 391 -8.58 16.74 -12.08
N ILE A 392 -7.89 17.74 -11.50
CA ILE A 392 -8.33 19.13 -11.49
C ILE A 392 -8.72 19.65 -12.90
N PRO A 393 -7.94 19.40 -13.98
CA PRO A 393 -8.29 19.84 -15.33
C PRO A 393 -9.59 19.26 -15.90
N LYS A 394 -10.06 18.13 -15.36
CA LYS A 394 -11.30 17.47 -15.79
C LYS A 394 -12.55 18.09 -15.15
N MET A 395 -12.40 19.02 -14.21
CA MET A 395 -13.50 19.67 -13.50
C MET A 395 -14.04 20.89 -14.27
N SER A 396 -15.32 21.21 -14.05
CA SER A 396 -15.89 22.47 -14.52
C SER A 396 -15.32 23.67 -13.71
N SER A 397 -15.07 24.82 -14.38
CA SER A 397 -14.58 26.04 -13.69
C SER A 397 -15.52 26.49 -12.54
N ARG A 398 -16.85 26.26 -12.69
CA ARG A 398 -17.85 26.54 -11.65
C ARG A 398 -17.62 25.74 -10.36
N GLU A 399 -17.27 24.45 -10.48
CA GLU A 399 -17.02 23.60 -9.32
C GLU A 399 -15.61 23.77 -8.75
N LEU A 400 -14.65 24.10 -9.60
CA LEU A 400 -13.25 24.29 -9.23
C LEU A 400 -13.01 25.63 -8.51
N SER A 401 -13.60 26.72 -9.00
CA SER A 401 -13.45 28.08 -8.46
C SER A 401 -13.52 28.20 -6.92
N PRO A 402 -14.52 27.59 -6.21
CA PRO A 402 -14.57 27.65 -4.75
C PRO A 402 -13.49 26.81 -4.06
N LEU A 403 -12.90 25.82 -4.73
CA LEU A 403 -11.87 24.93 -4.19
C LEU A 403 -10.44 25.46 -4.39
N ILE A 404 -10.22 26.38 -5.35
CA ILE A 404 -8.89 26.91 -5.69
C ILE A 404 -8.08 27.32 -4.47
N HIS A 405 -8.67 28.12 -3.57
CA HIS A 405 -7.94 28.57 -2.37
C HIS A 405 -7.50 27.38 -1.51
N ARG A 406 -8.38 26.39 -1.30
CA ARG A 406 -8.08 25.23 -0.46
C ARG A 406 -7.03 24.32 -1.11
N ILE A 407 -7.17 24.03 -2.40
CA ILE A 407 -6.24 23.19 -3.18
C ILE A 407 -4.84 23.80 -3.14
N PHE A 408 -4.71 25.08 -3.49
CA PHE A 408 -3.40 25.72 -3.53
C PHE A 408 -2.84 26.03 -2.14
N SER A 409 -3.67 26.09 -1.08
CA SER A 409 -3.15 26.13 0.30
C SER A 409 -2.44 24.83 0.66
N ILE A 410 -2.99 23.69 0.20
CA ILE A 410 -2.37 22.38 0.39
C ILE A 410 -1.07 22.30 -0.40
N TYR A 411 -1.06 22.69 -1.68
CA TYR A 411 0.18 22.70 -2.47
C TYR A 411 1.24 23.64 -1.90
N ALA A 412 0.85 24.79 -1.35
CA ALA A 412 1.73 25.69 -0.63
C ALA A 412 2.38 25.00 0.57
N GLU A 413 1.59 24.37 1.45
CA GLU A 413 2.10 23.61 2.61
C GLU A 413 3.05 22.49 2.16
N CYS A 414 2.65 21.69 1.16
CA CYS A 414 3.43 20.57 0.65
C CYS A 414 4.74 21.01 -0.03
N SER A 415 4.80 22.21 -0.63
CA SER A 415 6.02 22.73 -1.26
C SER A 415 7.16 23.00 -0.26
N CYS A 416 6.83 23.21 1.02
CA CYS A 416 7.78 23.34 2.12
C CYS A 416 8.04 22.03 2.87
N SER A 417 7.48 20.90 2.41
CA SER A 417 7.67 19.62 3.08
C SER A 417 9.14 19.21 3.06
N HIS A 418 9.63 18.63 4.16
CA HIS A 418 10.99 18.07 4.23
C HIS A 418 11.13 16.80 3.37
N ALA A 419 10.00 16.16 3.04
CA ALA A 419 9.97 14.98 2.19
C ALA A 419 10.07 15.39 0.72
N THR A 420 11.21 15.09 0.10
CA THR A 420 11.51 15.42 -1.29
C THR A 420 10.40 15.00 -2.27
N LYS A 421 9.87 13.78 -2.16
CA LYS A 421 8.79 13.28 -3.04
C LYS A 421 7.52 14.15 -2.97
N VAL A 422 7.21 14.72 -1.79
CA VAL A 422 6.02 15.57 -1.57
C VAL A 422 6.25 16.96 -2.13
N ALA A 423 7.39 17.58 -1.77
CA ALA A 423 7.75 18.91 -2.25
C ALA A 423 7.88 18.96 -3.79
N GLU A 424 8.53 17.96 -4.39
CA GLU A 424 8.62 17.86 -5.86
C GLU A 424 7.23 17.73 -6.50
N ALA A 425 6.38 16.83 -6.01
CA ALA A 425 5.04 16.66 -6.56
C ALA A 425 4.22 17.97 -6.49
N ALA A 426 4.32 18.72 -5.38
CA ALA A 426 3.64 19.99 -5.21
C ALA A 426 4.18 21.10 -6.13
N LEU A 427 5.48 21.09 -6.44
CA LEU A 427 6.13 22.08 -7.30
C LEU A 427 5.97 21.77 -8.80
N GLN A 428 5.87 20.50 -9.17
CA GLN A 428 5.71 20.06 -10.55
C GLN A 428 4.39 20.53 -11.19
N ILE A 429 3.40 20.97 -10.40
CA ILE A 429 2.16 21.57 -10.91
C ILE A 429 2.43 22.78 -11.83
N TRP A 430 3.54 23.50 -11.60
CA TRP A 430 3.92 24.69 -12.37
C TRP A 430 4.54 24.35 -13.73
N ALA A 431 4.98 23.11 -13.92
CA ALA A 431 5.47 22.60 -15.19
C ALA A 431 4.40 21.78 -15.94
N ASN A 432 3.24 21.56 -15.34
CA ASN A 432 2.17 20.77 -15.94
C ASN A 432 1.32 21.62 -16.91
N LEU A 433 1.36 21.26 -18.20
CA LEU A 433 0.65 21.96 -19.28
C LEU A 433 -0.87 22.00 -19.09
N GLN A 434 -1.46 20.99 -18.44
CA GLN A 434 -2.91 20.95 -18.19
C GLN A 434 -3.31 21.86 -17.02
N MET A 435 -2.38 22.13 -16.09
CA MET A 435 -2.61 23.05 -14.98
C MET A 435 -2.38 24.51 -15.36
N GLU A 436 -1.55 24.78 -16.37
CA GLU A 436 -1.18 26.14 -16.76
C GLU A 436 -2.40 27.06 -17.02
N PRO A 437 -3.43 26.68 -17.81
CA PRO A 437 -4.60 27.53 -18.04
C PRO A 437 -5.35 27.89 -16.75
N ILE A 438 -5.45 26.94 -15.83
CA ILE A 438 -6.15 27.10 -14.54
C ILE A 438 -5.38 28.05 -13.62
N ILE A 439 -4.05 27.91 -13.60
CA ILE A 439 -3.18 28.79 -12.83
C ILE A 439 -3.23 30.21 -13.41
N GLN A 440 -3.28 30.37 -14.73
CA GLN A 440 -3.42 31.67 -15.38
C GLN A 440 -4.77 32.33 -15.05
N GLU A 441 -5.88 31.60 -15.16
CA GLU A 441 -7.23 32.09 -14.84
C GLU A 441 -7.35 32.59 -13.39
N HIS A 442 -6.78 31.85 -12.44
CA HIS A 442 -6.88 32.15 -11.01
C HIS A 442 -5.61 32.77 -10.40
N GLY A 443 -4.68 33.25 -11.23
CA GLY A 443 -3.35 33.68 -10.82
C GLY A 443 -3.33 34.75 -9.72
N ARG A 444 -4.31 35.67 -9.71
CA ARG A 444 -4.45 36.70 -8.67
C ARG A 444 -4.66 36.14 -7.27
N LYS A 445 -5.26 34.95 -7.14
CA LYS A 445 -5.48 34.25 -5.87
C LYS A 445 -4.34 33.27 -5.57
N ILE A 446 -3.86 32.56 -6.60
CA ILE A 446 -2.87 31.50 -6.46
C ILE A 446 -1.48 32.05 -6.15
N VAL A 447 -1.03 33.08 -6.88
CA VAL A 447 0.35 33.58 -6.77
C VAL A 447 0.66 34.09 -5.35
N PRO A 448 -0.17 34.94 -4.71
CA PRO A 448 0.12 35.40 -3.35
C PRO A 448 0.17 34.28 -2.31
N LEU A 449 -0.60 33.20 -2.52
CA LEU A 449 -0.66 32.06 -1.61
C LEU A 449 0.59 31.17 -1.72
N MET A 450 1.06 30.93 -2.95
CA MET A 450 2.17 30.01 -3.24
C MET A 450 3.55 30.69 -3.14
N TYR A 451 3.65 31.99 -3.39
CA TYR A 451 4.93 32.68 -3.53
C TYR A 451 5.83 32.56 -2.30
N GLY A 452 5.30 32.83 -1.11
CA GLY A 452 6.06 32.76 0.15
C GLY A 452 6.64 31.36 0.41
N PRO A 453 5.79 30.32 0.47
CA PRO A 453 6.23 28.93 0.64
C PRO A 453 7.25 28.46 -0.41
N VAL A 454 7.02 28.74 -1.69
CA VAL A 454 7.94 28.32 -2.76
C VAL A 454 9.27 29.09 -2.68
N SER A 455 9.26 30.36 -2.29
CA SER A 455 10.49 31.14 -2.05
C SER A 455 11.30 30.59 -0.88
N LEU A 456 10.63 30.14 0.19
CA LEU A 456 11.28 29.46 1.31
C LEU A 456 11.90 28.14 0.86
N ALA A 457 11.16 27.33 0.11
CA ALA A 457 11.64 26.06 -0.43
C ALA A 457 12.89 26.25 -1.31
N LEU A 458 12.94 27.30 -2.15
CA LEU A 458 14.13 27.62 -2.94
C LEU A 458 15.36 27.92 -2.08
N LYS A 459 15.18 28.65 -0.97
CA LYS A 459 16.28 29.11 -0.12
C LYS A 459 16.77 28.02 0.84
N GLU A 460 15.83 27.28 1.44
CA GLU A 460 16.11 26.47 2.64
C GLU A 460 16.00 24.96 2.41
N HIS A 461 15.38 24.50 1.31
CA HIS A 461 15.19 23.06 1.12
C HIS A 461 16.51 22.34 0.84
N TRP A 462 16.76 21.24 1.55
CA TRP A 462 18.03 20.49 1.49
C TRP A 462 18.28 19.82 0.13
N SER A 463 17.22 19.32 -0.53
CA SER A 463 17.31 18.67 -1.84
C SER A 463 17.50 19.70 -2.97
N LYS A 464 18.53 19.49 -3.81
CA LYS A 464 18.82 20.34 -4.98
C LYS A 464 17.71 20.30 -6.06
N PRO A 465 17.20 19.13 -6.48
CA PRO A 465 16.06 19.04 -7.41
C PRO A 465 14.81 19.82 -6.98
N VAL A 466 14.51 19.84 -5.68
CA VAL A 466 13.39 20.62 -5.13
C VAL A 466 13.64 22.12 -5.30
N ARG A 467 14.86 22.59 -5.00
CA ARG A 467 15.24 23.99 -5.20
C ARG A 467 15.15 24.40 -6.67
N GLU A 468 15.55 23.55 -7.60
CA GLU A 468 15.43 23.80 -9.05
C GLU A 468 13.96 23.86 -9.51
N SER A 469 13.12 22.98 -8.97
CA SER A 469 11.67 22.99 -9.21
C SER A 469 11.02 24.26 -8.65
N ALA A 470 11.43 24.70 -7.46
CA ALA A 470 10.97 25.95 -6.84
C ALA A 470 11.40 27.18 -7.64
N ALA A 471 12.64 27.23 -8.13
CA ALA A 471 13.10 28.30 -9.02
C ALA A 471 12.29 28.37 -10.32
N THR A 472 11.90 27.21 -10.87
CA THR A 472 11.04 27.14 -12.05
C THR A 472 9.63 27.65 -11.76
N ALA A 473 9.04 27.25 -10.63
CA ALA A 473 7.75 27.75 -10.17
C ALA A 473 7.74 29.28 -9.99
N LEU A 474 8.76 29.87 -9.35
CA LEU A 474 8.85 31.33 -9.17
C LEU A 474 8.98 32.09 -10.49
N ARG A 475 9.73 31.55 -11.46
CA ARG A 475 9.81 32.12 -12.81
C ARG A 475 8.44 32.12 -13.49
N MET A 476 7.68 31.03 -13.36
CA MET A 476 6.32 30.95 -13.90
C MET A 476 5.35 31.93 -13.21
N MET A 477 5.38 32.03 -11.89
CA MET A 477 4.58 33.03 -11.15
C MET A 477 4.85 34.45 -11.62
N SER A 478 6.11 34.78 -11.88
CA SER A 478 6.52 36.11 -12.36
C SER A 478 6.00 36.42 -13.76
N LYS A 479 5.89 35.41 -14.63
CA LYS A 479 5.25 35.55 -15.95
C LYS A 479 3.75 35.77 -15.85
N ILE A 480 3.07 35.07 -14.93
CA ILE A 480 1.61 35.10 -14.79
C ILE A 480 1.14 36.39 -14.09
N SER A 481 1.85 36.83 -13.05
CA SER A 481 1.45 38.02 -12.29
C SER A 481 2.68 38.83 -11.84
N PRO A 482 3.28 39.61 -12.76
CA PRO A 482 4.49 40.39 -12.46
C PRO A 482 4.26 41.42 -11.35
N ARG A 483 3.09 42.08 -11.33
CA ARG A 483 2.74 43.08 -10.30
C ARG A 483 2.59 42.46 -8.91
N ALA A 484 1.86 41.33 -8.81
CA ALA A 484 1.69 40.65 -7.52
C ALA A 484 3.04 40.16 -6.96
N VAL A 485 3.94 39.65 -7.82
CA VAL A 485 5.28 39.24 -7.40
C VAL A 485 6.13 40.44 -6.95
N GLN A 486 6.03 41.59 -7.62
CA GLN A 486 6.72 42.81 -7.22
C GLN A 486 6.26 43.30 -5.85
N ASP A 487 4.95 43.32 -5.60
CA ASP A 487 4.36 43.72 -4.31
C ASP A 487 4.76 42.75 -3.17
N LEU A 488 4.89 41.46 -3.46
CA LEU A 488 5.30 40.46 -2.47
C LEU A 488 6.81 40.53 -2.17
N ASN A 489 7.64 40.87 -3.15
CA ASN A 489 9.07 41.11 -2.95
C ASN A 489 9.32 42.32 -2.04
N THR A 490 8.59 43.41 -2.24
CA THR A 490 8.68 44.61 -1.38
C THR A 490 8.14 44.32 0.02
N ALA A 491 7.05 43.56 0.14
CA ALA A 491 6.49 43.12 1.42
C ALA A 491 7.42 42.15 2.18
N ASN A 492 8.09 41.21 1.50
CA ASN A 492 9.04 40.30 2.15
C ASN A 492 10.31 41.03 2.61
N SER A 493 10.82 41.98 1.83
CA SER A 493 11.98 42.80 2.20
C SER A 493 11.68 43.72 3.41
N SER A 494 10.43 44.15 3.55
CA SER A 494 9.96 44.92 4.73
C SER A 494 9.56 44.05 5.91
N ASN A 495 9.18 42.78 5.70
CA ASN A 495 8.85 41.82 6.76
C ASN A 495 10.04 41.00 7.28
N SER A 496 11.25 41.11 6.71
CA SER A 496 12.47 40.49 7.30
C SER A 496 12.81 41.04 8.71
N GLY A 497 12.13 42.09 9.17
CA GLY A 497 12.16 42.55 10.57
C GLY A 497 10.97 42.07 11.43
N ASN A 498 10.06 41.24 10.90
CA ASN A 498 8.77 40.87 11.51
C ASN A 498 8.35 39.42 11.14
N GLU A 499 9.22 38.44 11.38
CA GLU A 499 9.01 36.99 11.15
C GLU A 499 7.83 36.35 11.93
N SER A 500 6.96 37.10 12.59
CA SER A 500 5.94 36.55 13.49
C SER A 500 4.55 36.35 12.88
N ARG A 501 4.34 36.51 11.55
CA ARG A 501 2.99 36.51 10.97
C ARG A 501 2.44 35.14 10.53
N PHE A 502 3.25 34.08 10.53
CA PHE A 502 2.77 32.71 10.28
C PHE A 502 2.38 31.94 11.55
N ALA A 503 2.52 32.55 12.73
CA ALA A 503 1.83 32.11 13.93
C ALA A 503 0.55 32.94 14.09
N PRO A 504 -0.64 32.33 14.17
CA PRO A 504 -1.75 32.91 14.93
C PRO A 504 -1.31 32.94 16.42
N THR A 505 -2.09 32.54 17.41
CA THR A 505 -1.50 31.83 18.58
C THR A 505 -0.73 32.57 19.71
N ALA A 506 -0.80 33.90 19.89
CA ALA A 506 -0.45 34.44 21.23
C ALA A 506 -1.26 35.67 21.63
N HIS A 507 -1.15 36.75 20.86
CA HIS A 507 -1.76 38.03 21.24
C HIS A 507 -3.30 38.01 21.11
N ASP A 508 -3.82 37.25 20.15
CA ASP A 508 -5.27 37.14 19.92
C ASP A 508 -5.94 36.19 20.92
N ASP A 509 -5.24 35.13 21.33
CA ASP A 509 -5.72 34.20 22.35
C ASP A 509 -5.60 34.79 23.76
N LEU A 510 -4.56 35.60 24.03
CA LEU A 510 -4.48 36.44 25.23
C LEU A 510 -5.71 37.36 25.36
N LYS A 511 -6.15 37.99 24.26
CA LYS A 511 -7.37 38.81 24.24
C LYS A 511 -8.63 38.00 24.54
N LYS A 512 -8.76 36.79 23.98
CA LYS A 512 -9.90 35.89 24.24
C LYS A 512 -9.94 35.45 25.70
N TRP A 513 -8.82 35.00 26.25
CA TRP A 513 -8.70 34.61 27.67
C TRP A 513 -8.94 35.78 28.61
N ALA A 514 -8.44 36.97 28.27
CA ALA A 514 -8.73 38.19 29.02
C ALA A 514 -10.23 38.53 29.01
N ASN A 515 -10.92 38.33 27.88
CA ASN A 515 -12.37 38.53 27.80
C ASN A 515 -13.16 37.49 28.60
N ILE A 516 -12.72 36.23 28.63
CA ILE A 516 -13.30 35.19 29.48
C ILE A 516 -13.13 35.58 30.96
N ALA A 517 -11.94 35.99 31.38
CA ALA A 517 -11.67 36.41 32.75
C ALA A 517 -12.51 37.62 33.18
N ARG A 518 -12.67 38.61 32.29
CA ARG A 518 -13.56 39.77 32.51
C ARG A 518 -15.03 39.38 32.64
N THR A 519 -15.47 38.39 31.87
CA THR A 519 -16.85 37.91 31.91
C THR A 519 -17.12 37.09 33.17
N ALA A 520 -16.16 36.30 33.62
CA ALA A 520 -16.22 35.55 34.87
C ALA A 520 -16.28 36.49 36.09
N ALA A 521 -15.40 37.50 36.16
CA ALA A 521 -15.38 38.48 37.25
C ALA A 521 -16.62 39.39 37.31
N ARG A 522 -17.41 39.46 36.23
CA ARG A 522 -18.71 40.15 36.22
C ARG A 522 -19.83 39.31 36.84
N ARG A 523 -19.70 37.98 36.85
CA ARG A 523 -20.72 37.05 37.35
C ARG A 523 -20.38 36.50 38.74
N ASP A 524 -19.11 36.46 39.08
CA ASP A 524 -18.60 35.95 40.35
C ASP A 524 -17.64 36.98 40.96
N HIS A 525 -18.03 37.51 42.13
CA HIS A 525 -17.27 38.53 42.85
C HIS A 525 -16.05 37.95 43.60
N GLU A 526 -15.93 36.63 43.75
CA GLU A 526 -14.74 35.99 44.31
C GLU A 526 -13.58 35.92 43.29
N VAL A 527 -13.87 36.12 42.00
CA VAL A 527 -12.86 36.11 40.94
C VAL A 527 -12.12 37.45 40.92
N ASN A 528 -10.91 37.47 41.50
CA ASN A 528 -10.01 38.60 41.40
C ASN A 528 -9.49 38.75 39.96
N LEU A 529 -10.11 39.67 39.21
CA LEU A 529 -9.80 39.93 37.79
C LEU A 529 -8.34 40.34 37.58
N GLY A 530 -7.78 41.18 38.45
CA GLY A 530 -6.39 41.64 38.35
C GLY A 530 -5.40 40.49 38.44
N LYS A 531 -5.61 39.59 39.41
CA LYS A 531 -4.79 38.38 39.57
C LYS A 531 -4.91 37.46 38.35
N LYS A 532 -6.13 37.21 37.86
CA LYS A 532 -6.33 36.32 36.70
C LYS A 532 -5.77 36.87 35.39
N LEU A 533 -5.86 38.18 35.15
CA LEU A 533 -5.25 38.79 33.96
C LEU A 533 -3.71 38.76 34.03
N ALA A 534 -3.13 38.93 35.22
CA ALA A 534 -1.69 38.78 35.43
C ALA A 534 -1.24 37.33 35.19
N ASP A 535 -1.98 36.34 35.73
CA ASP A 535 -1.71 34.91 35.52
C ASP A 535 -1.74 34.54 34.02
N ILE A 536 -2.77 34.98 33.29
CA ILE A 536 -2.91 34.72 31.84
C ILE A 536 -1.76 35.36 31.07
N THR A 537 -1.41 36.61 31.38
CA THR A 537 -0.32 37.33 30.69
C THR A 537 1.04 36.67 30.96
N MET A 538 1.27 36.24 32.21
CA MET A 538 2.48 35.53 32.61
C MET A 538 2.63 34.17 31.92
N LEU A 539 1.54 33.40 31.79
CA LEU A 539 1.55 32.11 31.09
C LEU A 539 1.87 32.26 29.61
N TYR A 540 1.28 33.23 28.93
CA TYR A 540 1.53 33.48 27.50
C TYR A 540 2.95 34.04 27.24
N ASN A 541 3.43 34.94 28.10
CA ASN A 541 4.79 35.47 27.99
C ASN A 541 5.86 34.44 28.40
N GLY A 542 5.54 33.53 29.33
CA GLY A 542 6.41 32.42 29.74
C GLY A 542 6.56 31.37 28.65
N GLN A 543 5.49 31.04 27.93
CA GLN A 543 5.53 30.15 26.76
C GLN A 543 6.35 30.74 25.60
N GLN A 544 6.26 32.06 25.35
CA GLN A 544 7.12 32.71 24.35
C GLN A 544 8.61 32.61 24.70
N LYS A 545 8.99 32.77 25.98
CA LYS A 545 10.40 32.63 26.40
C LYS A 545 10.94 31.21 26.25
N GLN A 546 10.13 30.17 26.52
CA GLN A 546 10.53 28.78 26.28
C GLN A 546 10.64 28.44 24.79
N PHE A 547 9.76 28.99 23.95
CA PHE A 547 9.80 28.81 22.50
C PHE A 547 11.01 29.51 21.85
N MET A 548 11.38 30.70 22.33
CA MET A 548 12.58 31.42 21.84
C MET A 548 13.90 30.78 22.30
N GLN A 549 13.94 30.15 23.48
CA GLN A 549 15.14 29.43 23.96
C GLN A 549 15.38 28.10 23.22
N THR A 550 14.32 27.41 22.76
CA THR A 550 14.47 26.18 21.96
C THR A 550 14.85 26.45 20.51
N HIS A 551 14.45 27.60 19.94
CA HIS A 551 14.78 27.97 18.55
C HIS A 551 16.11 28.72 18.38
N SER A 552 16.58 29.45 19.40
CA SER A 552 17.89 30.15 19.32
C SER A 552 19.11 29.25 19.62
N GLY A 553 18.92 28.10 20.29
CA GLY A 553 20.00 27.15 20.61
C GLY A 553 20.03 25.86 19.77
N GLY A 554 19.06 25.67 18.86
CA GLY A 554 18.81 24.38 18.21
C GLY A 554 19.66 24.08 16.96
N SER A 555 20.28 25.09 16.34
CA SER A 555 20.88 24.91 15.00
C SER A 555 22.25 24.19 15.01
N GLN A 556 23.00 24.19 16.13
CA GLN A 556 24.31 23.51 16.19
C GLN A 556 24.36 22.27 17.09
N ARG A 557 23.46 22.10 18.06
CA ARG A 557 23.46 20.91 18.95
C ARG A 557 22.55 19.77 18.49
N ALA A 558 21.54 20.04 17.65
CA ALA A 558 20.66 18.99 17.13
C ALA A 558 21.31 18.12 16.04
N MET A 559 22.37 18.60 15.36
CA MET A 559 23.14 17.76 14.43
C MET A 559 24.13 16.82 15.15
N SER A 560 24.63 17.20 16.33
CA SER A 560 25.59 16.35 17.08
C SER A 560 24.89 15.29 17.96
N MET A 561 23.73 15.59 18.56
CA MET A 561 23.02 14.62 19.41
C MET A 561 22.12 13.62 18.66
N ARG A 562 21.82 13.83 17.36
CA ARG A 562 21.13 12.82 16.54
C ARG A 562 22.07 11.91 15.74
N GLN A 563 23.35 12.24 15.64
CA GLN A 563 24.37 11.32 15.10
C GLN A 563 24.95 10.36 16.16
N GLN A 564 24.85 10.68 17.46
CA GLN A 564 25.33 9.77 18.51
C GLN A 564 24.30 8.72 19.00
N ASN A 565 23.01 8.87 18.69
CA ASN A 565 21.98 7.89 19.07
C ASN A 565 21.63 6.88 17.96
N PHE A 566 22.47 6.77 16.91
CA PHE A 566 22.34 5.73 15.87
C PHE A 566 23.37 4.60 15.97
N TYR A 567 24.24 4.62 16.99
CA TYR A 567 25.10 3.50 17.40
C TYR A 567 24.83 3.14 18.86
N GLY A 568 23.74 2.42 19.12
CA GLY A 568 23.37 2.08 20.49
C GLY A 568 22.04 1.35 20.67
N ALA A 569 21.72 0.41 19.78
CA ALA A 569 20.65 -0.56 20.02
C ALA A 569 20.96 -1.87 19.28
N ARG A 570 21.99 -2.58 19.74
CA ARG A 570 22.03 -4.04 19.63
C ARG A 570 21.20 -4.57 20.80
N PHE A 571 20.10 -5.25 20.50
CA PHE A 571 19.67 -6.55 21.05
C PHE A 571 18.39 -6.99 20.37
#